data_AF-C0ZX72-F1
#
_entry.id   AF-C0ZX72-F1
#
_cell.length_a   1.000
_cell.length_b   1.000
_cell.length_c   1.000
_cell.angle_alpha   90.00
_cell.angle_beta   90.00
_cell.angle_gamma   90.00
#
_symmetry.space_group_name_H-M   'P 1'
#
loop_
_entity.id
_entity.type
_entity.pdbx_description
1 polymer ?
#
loop_
_entity_poly.entity_id
_entity_poly.type
_entity_poly.pdbx_seq_one_letter_code
_entity_poly.pdbx_strand_id
1 'polypeptide(L)'
;MTMTLGGIAGVILAGIFGYLGARLARASSRESNTTDNWSEMFKANEAQLARMDTRITQQDERINRLESMLRDEQKRFRLAIMFIRDLLRWIEHHVPGQQPPAVPDSLKEEV
;
A
#
# COMPACT_ATOMS: atom_id res chain seq x y z
N MET A 1 -12.63 47.26 -62.21
CA MET A 1 -11.74 46.73 -61.16
C MET A 1 -11.38 45.30 -61.53
N THR A 2 -10.38 45.12 -62.40
CA THR A 2 -9.98 43.82 -62.96
C THR A 2 -9.00 43.16 -61.99
N MET A 3 -9.50 42.28 -61.13
CA MET A 3 -8.62 41.37 -60.37
C MET A 3 -7.84 40.53 -61.39
N THR A 4 -6.53 40.72 -61.45
CA THR A 4 -5.65 39.93 -62.31
C THR A 4 -5.62 38.49 -61.80
N LEU A 5 -5.48 37.53 -62.72
CA LEU A 5 -5.42 36.10 -62.42
C LEU A 5 -4.40 35.77 -61.30
N GLY A 6 -3.31 36.54 -61.22
CA GLY A 6 -2.29 36.42 -60.16
C GLY A 6 -2.77 36.80 -58.76
N GLY A 7 -3.70 37.75 -58.63
CA GLY A 7 -4.30 38.09 -57.33
C GLY A 7 -5.21 36.99 -56.80
N ILE A 8 -5.98 36.35 -57.69
CA ILE A 8 -6.85 35.21 -57.34
C ILE A 8 -6.00 34.01 -56.92
N ALA A 9 -4.93 33.71 -57.68
CA ALA A 9 -4.00 32.64 -57.34
C ALA A 9 -3.31 32.85 -55.98
N GLY A 10 -2.92 34.10 -55.65
CA GLY A 10 -2.33 34.44 -54.36
C GLY A 10 -3.28 34.22 -53.18
N VAL A 11 -4.56 34.57 -53.31
CA VAL A 11 -5.57 34.37 -52.25
C VAL A 11 -5.87 32.88 -52.05
N ILE A 12 -5.95 32.10 -53.13
CA ILE A 12 -6.15 30.64 -53.05
C ILE A 12 -4.98 29.98 -52.33
N LEU A 13 -3.74 30.32 -52.71
CA LEU A 13 -2.54 29.78 -52.06
C LEU A 13 -2.48 30.16 -50.58
N ALA A 14 -2.76 31.42 -50.23
CA ALA A 14 -2.79 31.86 -48.84
C ALA A 14 -3.86 31.11 -48.01
N GLY A 15 -5.03 30.86 -48.58
CA GLY A 15 -6.08 30.06 -47.94
C GLY A 15 -5.66 28.60 -47.70
N ILE A 16 -4.99 27.99 -48.68
CA ILE A 16 -4.47 26.62 -48.56
C ILE A 16 -3.40 26.54 -47.45
N PHE A 17 -2.42 27.45 -47.46
CA PHE A 17 -1.37 27.48 -46.44
C PHE A 17 -1.93 27.79 -45.04
N GLY A 18 -2.88 28.70 -44.92
CA GLY A 18 -3.56 28.99 -43.64
C GLY A 18 -4.33 27.79 -43.10
N TYR A 19 -5.05 27.06 -43.97
CA TYR A 19 -5.76 25.84 -43.60
C TYR A 19 -4.81 24.71 -43.17
N LEU A 20 -3.73 24.49 -43.90
CA LEU A 20 -2.70 23.50 -43.57
C LEU A 20 -2.01 23.83 -42.24
N GLY A 21 -1.64 25.08 -42.00
CA GLY A 21 -1.06 25.53 -40.73
C GLY A 21 -2.00 25.34 -39.56
N ALA A 22 -3.27 25.72 -39.70
CA ALA A 22 -4.28 25.53 -38.66
C ALA A 22 -4.56 24.04 -38.37
N ARG A 23 -4.52 23.18 -39.40
CA ARG A 23 -4.69 21.73 -39.24
C ARG A 23 -3.50 21.09 -38.54
N LEU A 24 -2.28 21.50 -38.89
CA LEU A 24 -1.05 20.99 -38.28
C LEU A 24 -0.97 21.39 -36.80
N ALA A 25 -1.27 22.66 -36.48
CA ALA A 25 -1.30 23.15 -35.11
C ALA A 25 -2.33 22.43 -34.24
N ARG A 26 -3.52 22.13 -34.79
CA ARG A 26 -4.54 21.34 -34.08
C ARG A 26 -4.11 19.88 -33.87
N ALA A 27 -3.38 19.29 -34.81
CA ALA A 27 -2.84 17.95 -34.66
C ALA A 27 -1.75 17.90 -33.59
N SER A 28 -0.80 18.84 -33.61
CA SER A 28 0.27 18.94 -32.62
C SER A 28 -0.26 19.23 -31.22
N SER A 29 -1.26 20.10 -31.08
CA SER A 29 -1.89 20.39 -29.79
C SER A 29 -2.65 19.17 -29.23
N ARG A 30 -3.29 18.36 -30.09
CA ARG A 30 -3.93 17.11 -29.64
C ARG A 30 -2.93 16.08 -29.17
N GLU A 31 -1.82 15.94 -29.87
CA GLU A 31 -0.75 15.01 -29.50
C GLU A 31 -0.05 15.43 -28.20
N SER A 32 0.28 16.71 -28.06
CA SER A 32 0.83 17.27 -26.80
C SER A 32 -0.12 17.03 -25.63
N ASN A 33 -1.40 17.39 -25.77
CA ASN A 33 -2.38 17.26 -24.68
C ASN A 33 -2.63 15.79 -24.30
N THR A 34 -2.47 14.86 -25.26
CA THR A 34 -2.56 13.42 -25.00
C THR A 34 -1.33 12.94 -24.24
N THR A 35 -0.12 13.33 -24.66
CA THR A 35 1.14 12.99 -23.99
C THR A 35 1.21 13.55 -22.57
N ASP A 36 0.79 14.80 -22.37
CA ASP A 36 0.75 15.45 -21.06
C ASP A 36 -0.19 14.72 -20.10
N ASN A 37 -1.39 14.35 -20.58
CA ASN A 37 -2.37 13.57 -19.83
C ASN A 37 -1.84 12.17 -19.44
N TRP A 38 -1.13 11.48 -20.34
CA TRP A 38 -0.48 10.20 -19.99
C TRP A 38 0.61 10.39 -18.94
N SER A 39 1.43 11.44 -19.07
CA SER A 39 2.50 11.73 -18.11
C SER A 39 1.94 12.02 -16.71
N GLU A 40 0.81 12.71 -16.63
CA GLU A 40 0.12 13.00 -15.38
C GLU A 40 -0.47 11.73 -14.76
N MET A 41 -1.09 10.87 -15.58
CA MET A 41 -1.58 9.56 -15.13
C MET A 41 -0.46 8.66 -14.60
N PHE A 42 0.70 8.62 -15.26
CA PHE A 42 1.85 7.83 -14.78
C PHE A 42 2.35 8.34 -13.44
N LYS A 43 2.51 9.67 -13.28
CA LYS A 43 2.92 10.28 -12.00
C LYS A 43 1.91 10.00 -10.88
N ALA A 44 0.62 10.11 -11.18
CA ALA A 44 -0.45 9.81 -10.23
C ALA A 44 -0.44 8.33 -9.82
N ASN A 45 -0.21 7.42 -10.78
CA ASN A 45 -0.14 5.98 -10.52
C ASN A 45 1.11 5.62 -9.70
N GLU A 46 2.27 6.18 -10.03
CA GLU A 46 3.51 5.99 -9.26
C GLU A 46 3.35 6.46 -7.80
N ALA A 47 2.72 7.63 -7.58
CA ALA A 47 2.42 8.12 -6.25
C ALA A 47 1.42 7.20 -5.49
N GLN A 48 0.45 6.60 -6.19
CA GLN A 48 -0.45 5.62 -5.60
C GLN A 48 0.27 4.32 -5.24
N LEU A 49 1.14 3.80 -6.11
CA LEU A 49 1.94 2.61 -5.86
C LEU A 49 2.84 2.79 -4.64
N ALA A 50 3.53 3.92 -4.52
CA ALA A 50 4.37 4.22 -3.36
C ALA A 50 3.56 4.27 -2.04
N ARG A 51 2.35 4.83 -2.08
CA ARG A 51 1.43 4.83 -0.92
C ARG A 51 0.94 3.44 -0.57
N MET A 52 0.64 2.60 -1.56
CA MET A 52 0.22 1.22 -1.35
C MET A 52 1.35 0.39 -0.74
N ASP A 53 2.57 0.54 -1.24
CA ASP A 53 3.75 -0.15 -0.71
C ASP A 53 4.01 0.19 0.77
N THR A 54 3.88 1.48 1.12
CA THR A 54 3.95 1.94 2.52
C THR A 54 2.86 1.32 3.40
N ARG A 55 1.64 1.14 2.86
CA ARG A 55 0.55 0.51 3.60
C ARG A 55 0.76 -0.99 3.77
N ILE A 56 1.28 -1.66 2.74
CA ILE A 56 1.59 -3.10 2.78
C ILE A 56 2.65 -3.36 3.84
N THR A 57 3.75 -2.61 3.84
CA THR A 57 4.81 -2.74 4.86
C THR A 57 4.28 -2.51 6.28
N GLN A 58 3.47 -1.46 6.49
CA GLN A 58 2.84 -1.22 7.79
C GLN A 58 1.88 -2.35 8.22
N GLN A 59 1.13 -2.93 7.28
CA GLN A 59 0.24 -4.06 7.57
C GLN A 59 1.06 -5.31 7.91
N ASP A 60 2.13 -5.58 7.18
CA ASP A 60 3.00 -6.72 7.41
C ASP A 60 3.68 -6.66 8.79
N GLU A 61 4.17 -5.48 9.18
CA GLU A 61 4.68 -5.26 10.54
C GLU A 61 3.62 -5.48 11.62
N ARG A 62 2.37 -5.04 11.38
CA ARG A 62 1.27 -5.25 12.33
C ARG A 62 0.92 -6.72 12.46
N ILE A 63 0.88 -7.45 11.35
CA ILE A 63 0.65 -8.90 11.33
C ILE A 63 1.75 -9.59 12.13
N ASN A 64 3.02 -9.31 11.84
CA ASN A 64 4.16 -9.91 12.54
C ASN A 64 4.11 -9.67 14.06
N ARG A 65 3.75 -8.45 14.49
CA ARG A 65 3.57 -8.13 15.92
C ARG A 65 2.43 -8.93 16.54
N LEU A 66 1.26 -8.96 15.90
CA LEU A 66 0.09 -9.68 16.40
C LEU A 66 0.33 -11.19 16.48
N GLU A 67 1.00 -11.76 15.49
CA GLU A 67 1.38 -13.17 15.53
C GLU A 67 2.37 -13.47 16.66
N SER A 68 3.34 -12.58 16.92
CA SER A 68 4.26 -12.74 18.04
C SER A 68 3.52 -12.73 19.37
N MET A 69 2.63 -11.75 19.57
CA MET A 69 1.79 -11.66 20.77
C MET A 69 0.95 -12.93 20.95
N LEU A 70 0.30 -13.41 19.88
CA LEU A 70 -0.49 -14.63 19.92
C LEU A 70 0.35 -15.85 20.30
N ARG A 71 1.54 -15.99 19.72
CA ARG A 71 2.46 -17.10 20.07
C ARG A 71 2.87 -17.05 21.53
N ASP A 72 3.18 -15.88 22.06
CA ASP A 72 3.61 -15.72 23.45
C ASP A 72 2.44 -15.97 24.41
N GLU A 73 1.24 -15.51 24.08
CA GLU A 73 0.03 -15.78 24.84
C GLU A 73 -0.34 -17.27 24.83
N GLN A 74 -0.26 -17.95 23.68
CA GLN A 74 -0.45 -19.41 23.60
C GLN A 74 0.57 -20.18 24.45
N LYS A 75 1.82 -19.74 24.50
CA LYS A 75 2.84 -20.33 25.39
C LYS A 75 2.46 -20.13 26.85
N ARG A 76 2.05 -18.92 27.24
CA ARG A 76 1.58 -18.62 28.61
C ARG A 76 0.39 -19.50 28.99
N PHE A 77 -0.62 -19.62 28.13
CA PHE A 77 -1.76 -20.50 28.37
C PHE A 77 -1.35 -21.96 28.55
N ARG A 78 -0.44 -22.46 27.71
CA ARG A 78 0.05 -23.84 27.83
C ARG A 78 0.77 -24.06 29.17
N LEU A 79 1.63 -23.12 29.57
CA LEU A 79 2.33 -23.17 30.85
C LEU A 79 1.36 -23.10 32.04
N ALA A 80 0.35 -22.25 31.97
CA ALA A 80 -0.69 -22.14 33.00
C ALA A 80 -1.45 -23.46 33.16
N ILE A 81 -1.86 -24.09 32.05
CA ILE A 81 -2.55 -25.39 32.10
C ILE A 81 -1.66 -26.47 32.69
N MET A 82 -0.37 -26.51 32.33
CA MET A 82 0.59 -27.46 32.92
C MET A 82 0.73 -27.25 34.43
N PHE A 83 0.91 -26.00 34.85
CA PHE A 83 1.04 -25.65 36.26
C PHE A 83 -0.21 -26.01 37.07
N ILE A 84 -1.41 -25.74 36.54
CA ILE A 84 -2.67 -26.13 37.19
C ILE A 84 -2.75 -27.65 37.35
N ARG A 85 -2.34 -28.43 36.34
CA ARG A 85 -2.32 -29.90 36.44
C ARG A 85 -1.34 -30.39 37.50
N ASP A 86 -0.16 -29.79 37.58
CA ASP A 86 0.84 -30.13 38.59
C ASP A 86 0.35 -29.80 40.00
N LEU A 87 -0.29 -28.63 40.18
CA LEU A 87 -0.95 -28.25 41.43
C LEU A 87 -2.05 -29.24 41.82
N LEU A 88 -2.93 -29.61 40.89
CA LEU A 88 -4.01 -30.56 41.16
C LEU A 88 -3.45 -31.93 41.56
N ARG A 89 -2.40 -32.41 40.90
CA ARG A 89 -1.75 -33.67 41.27
C ARG A 89 -1.11 -33.59 42.66
N TRP A 90 -0.48 -32.47 42.98
CA TRP A 90 0.07 -32.24 44.32
C TRP A 90 -1.03 -32.24 45.38
N ILE A 91 -2.17 -31.61 45.10
CA ILE A 91 -3.35 -31.61 45.99
C ILE A 91 -3.93 -33.03 46.14
N GLU A 92 -3.90 -33.85 45.11
CA GLU A 92 -4.40 -35.22 45.20
C GLU A 92 -3.50 -36.12 46.05
N HIS A 93 -2.18 -35.89 46.03
CA HIS A 93 -1.17 -36.73 46.68
C HIS A 93 -0.43 -36.03 47.83
N HIS A 94 -1.07 -35.07 48.52
CA HIS A 94 -0.43 -34.22 49.54
C HIS A 94 0.52 -35.01 50.45
N VAL A 95 1.82 -34.68 50.39
CA VAL A 95 2.84 -35.21 51.30
C VAL A 95 3.08 -34.18 52.41
N PRO A 96 2.91 -34.53 53.70
CA PRO A 96 3.17 -33.62 54.81
C PRO A 96 4.60 -33.06 54.76
N GLY A 97 4.73 -31.73 54.83
CA GLY A 97 6.02 -31.04 54.81
C GLY A 97 6.59 -30.73 53.43
N GLN A 98 5.96 -31.18 52.35
CA GLN A 98 6.36 -30.82 50.98
C GLN A 98 5.65 -29.53 50.55
N GLN A 99 6.41 -28.57 50.01
CA GLN A 99 5.84 -27.33 49.48
C GLN A 99 5.16 -27.57 48.13
N PRO A 100 4.12 -26.77 47.79
CA PRO A 100 3.46 -26.86 46.50
C PRO A 100 4.41 -26.45 45.36
N PRO A 101 4.12 -26.90 44.12
CA PRO A 101 4.79 -26.43 42.92
C PRO A 101 4.88 -24.90 42.87
N ALA A 102 6.07 -24.37 42.61
CA ALA A 102 6.28 -22.94 42.47
C ALA A 102 5.69 -22.42 41.15
N VAL A 103 5.07 -21.23 41.18
CA VAL A 103 4.54 -20.58 39.98
C VAL A 103 5.69 -20.27 39.01
N PRO A 104 5.63 -20.72 37.74
CA PRO A 104 6.62 -20.37 36.73
C PRO A 104 6.77 -18.86 36.57
N ASP A 105 8.01 -18.37 36.40
CA ASP A 105 8.30 -16.93 36.29
C ASP A 105 7.52 -16.27 35.13
N SER A 106 7.30 -16.99 34.03
CA SER A 106 6.51 -16.53 32.88
C SER A 106 5.03 -16.28 33.16
N LEU A 107 4.51 -16.75 34.29
CA LEU A 107 3.13 -16.57 34.74
C LEU A 107 3.01 -15.58 35.90
N LYS A 108 4.13 -15.13 36.46
CA LYS A 108 4.12 -14.07 37.47
C LYS A 108 3.75 -12.77 36.76
N GLU A 109 2.74 -12.07 37.25
CA GLU A 109 2.48 -10.71 36.80
C GLU A 109 3.70 -9.85 37.12
N GLU A 110 4.21 -9.11 36.13
CA GLU A 110 5.14 -8.01 36.37
C GLU A 110 4.35 -6.94 37.15
N VAL A 111 4.50 -6.94 38.47
CA VAL A 111 3.99 -5.91 39.38
C VAL A 111 4.97 -4.74 39.45
#